data_AF-A7MFA1-F1
#
_entry.id   AF-A7MFA1-F1
#
_cell.length_a   1.000
_cell.length_b   1.000
_cell.length_c   1.000
_cell.angle_alpha   90.00
_cell.angle_beta   90.00
_cell.angle_gamma   90.00
#
_symmetry.space_group_name_H-M   'P 1'
#
loop_
_entity.id
_entity.type
_entity.pdbx_description
1 polymer ?
#
loop_
_entity_poly.entity_id
_entity_poly.type
_entity_poly.pdbx_seq_one_letter_code
_entity_poly.pdbx_strand_id
1 'polypeptide(L)'
;MLMSVQNTPTAAGATQVPETTGGVYASLFEKINLHPVDALDDIDAWQDSQRLADASADERVTAAVRVFLERLKQSGQQVEKLDKTLLDHHIAELDRQISRQLDTVMHHPEFQQVESLWRGLKHLVDRTDYRQNVRTEILDIAKEDLRQDFEDAPEIIQSGLYWHTYTAEYDTPGGEPVGAVISSYEFDASAQDMALLRNISKVSAAAHMPFIGAVGPKFFLKDSMEEVAAIKDIGNYFDRAEYIKWKSFRDTDDDRALLY
;
A
#
# COMPACT_ATOMS: atom_id res chain seq x y z
N MET A 1 18.11 -10.02 11.94
CA MET A 1 18.76 -11.09 11.17
C MET A 1 18.57 -10.74 9.69
N LEU A 2 19.47 -9.90 9.17
CA LEU A 2 19.43 -9.43 7.77
C LEU A 2 20.05 -10.51 6.90
N MET A 3 19.23 -11.20 6.11
CA MET A 3 19.75 -12.09 5.07
C MET A 3 20.13 -11.22 3.85
N SER A 4 21.44 -11.01 3.69
CA SER A 4 22.02 -10.49 2.47
C SER A 4 21.91 -11.56 1.39
N VAL A 5 21.13 -11.27 0.34
CA VAL A 5 21.10 -12.09 -0.87
C VAL A 5 22.41 -11.84 -1.61
N GLN A 6 23.31 -12.83 -1.58
CA GLN A 6 24.55 -12.82 -2.36
C GLN A 6 24.19 -12.91 -3.84
N ASN A 7 24.29 -11.78 -4.54
CA ASN A 7 24.18 -11.75 -5.99
C ASN A 7 25.50 -12.26 -6.57
N THR A 8 25.51 -13.54 -6.94
CA THR A 8 26.64 -14.17 -7.63
C THR A 8 26.74 -13.55 -9.03
N PRO A 9 27.91 -13.05 -9.47
CA PRO A 9 28.04 -12.49 -10.81
C PRO A 9 28.02 -13.63 -11.83
N THR A 10 26.88 -13.79 -12.51
CA THR A 10 26.79 -14.64 -13.69
C THR A 10 27.66 -14.03 -14.79
N ALA A 11 28.46 -14.86 -15.45
CA ALA A 11 29.55 -14.47 -16.33
C ALA A 11 29.14 -13.44 -17.40
N ALA A 12 29.90 -12.34 -17.47
CA ALA A 12 29.84 -11.33 -18.51
C ALA A 12 30.20 -11.95 -19.87
N GLY A 13 29.17 -12.37 -20.62
CA GLY A 13 29.29 -12.79 -22.01
C GLY A 13 28.88 -11.64 -22.92
N ALA A 14 29.86 -10.93 -23.48
CA ALA A 14 29.61 -10.03 -24.60
C ALA A 14 28.88 -10.81 -25.70
N THR A 15 27.61 -10.48 -25.95
CA THR A 15 26.83 -11.15 -26.99
C THR A 15 27.09 -10.45 -28.32
N GLN A 16 27.77 -11.16 -29.22
CA GLN A 16 28.03 -10.68 -30.58
C GLN A 16 26.70 -10.42 -31.30
N VAL A 17 26.54 -9.20 -31.82
CA VAL A 17 25.42 -8.83 -32.69
C VAL A 17 25.53 -9.66 -33.98
N PRO A 18 24.42 -10.15 -34.57
CA PRO A 18 24.48 -10.93 -35.81
C PRO A 18 25.16 -10.11 -36.93
N GLU A 19 26.08 -10.74 -37.66
CA GLU A 19 26.99 -10.21 -38.69
C GLU A 19 26.71 -8.78 -39.20
N THR A 20 27.63 -7.87 -38.88
CA THR A 20 27.68 -6.47 -39.30
C THR A 20 28.06 -6.28 -40.77
N THR A 21 28.40 -7.34 -41.49
CA THR A 21 28.86 -7.28 -42.88
C THR A 21 27.81 -7.83 -43.85
N GLY A 22 27.03 -6.93 -44.47
CA GLY A 22 26.20 -7.24 -45.65
C GLY A 22 24.81 -7.84 -45.37
N GLY A 23 24.42 -7.99 -44.10
CA GLY A 23 23.08 -8.47 -43.72
C GLY A 23 21.98 -7.41 -43.83
N VAL A 24 20.72 -7.86 -43.87
CA VAL A 24 19.50 -7.00 -43.80
C VAL A 24 19.56 -6.03 -42.62
N TYR A 25 20.24 -6.43 -41.54
CA TYR A 25 20.51 -5.61 -40.36
C TYR A 25 21.31 -4.35 -40.68
N ALA A 26 22.48 -4.47 -41.32
CA ALA A 26 23.30 -3.31 -41.68
C ALA A 26 22.58 -2.36 -42.67
N SER A 27 21.83 -2.91 -43.63
CA SER A 27 21.05 -2.12 -44.60
C SER A 27 19.89 -1.34 -43.97
N LEU A 28 19.29 -1.84 -42.88
CA LEU A 28 18.25 -1.14 -42.14
C LEU A 28 18.82 0.06 -41.37
N PHE A 29 19.98 -0.08 -40.74
CA PHE A 29 20.65 1.00 -40.01
C PHE A 29 21.16 2.10 -40.95
N GLU A 30 21.67 1.73 -42.12
CA GLU A 30 22.13 2.68 -43.14
C GLU A 30 20.98 3.55 -43.69
N LYS A 31 19.77 2.99 -43.84
CA LYS A 31 18.57 3.74 -44.27
C LYS A 31 18.07 4.77 -43.25
N ILE A 32 18.39 4.60 -41.98
CA ILE A 32 18.06 5.52 -40.88
C ILE A 32 19.26 6.36 -40.44
N ASN A 33 20.36 6.33 -41.21
CA ASN A 33 21.56 7.13 -40.99
C ASN A 33 22.25 6.87 -39.63
N LEU A 34 22.18 5.63 -39.14
CA LEU A 34 22.79 5.17 -37.89
C LEU A 34 23.83 4.09 -38.18
N HIS A 35 24.83 3.96 -37.31
CA HIS A 35 25.83 2.89 -37.41
C HIS A 35 25.57 1.86 -36.30
N PRO A 36 25.30 0.58 -36.64
CA PRO A 36 25.09 -0.45 -35.63
C PRO A 36 26.39 -0.65 -34.84
N VAL A 37 26.28 -0.68 -33.51
CA VAL A 37 27.44 -0.84 -32.63
C VAL A 37 27.85 -2.32 -32.56
N ASP A 38 29.14 -2.60 -32.73
CA ASP A 38 29.69 -3.97 -32.85
C ASP A 38 29.56 -4.82 -31.58
N ALA A 39 29.44 -4.20 -30.42
CA ALA A 39 29.25 -4.86 -29.13
C ALA A 39 28.27 -4.06 -28.26
N LEU A 40 27.24 -4.76 -27.76
CA LEU A 40 26.35 -4.22 -26.73
C LEU A 40 26.63 -4.93 -25.41
N ASP A 41 26.68 -4.15 -24.33
CA ASP A 41 26.61 -4.67 -22.97
C ASP A 41 25.29 -5.44 -22.76
N ASP A 42 25.26 -6.32 -21.75
CA ASP A 42 24.09 -7.12 -21.38
C ASP A 42 22.84 -6.23 -21.19
N ILE A 43 21.65 -6.76 -21.49
CA ILE A 43 20.38 -6.01 -21.36
C ILE A 43 20.18 -5.51 -19.93
N ASP A 44 20.72 -6.22 -18.93
CA ASP A 44 20.68 -5.81 -17.53
C ASP A 44 21.41 -4.50 -17.25
N ALA A 45 22.40 -4.12 -18.07
CA ALA A 45 23.09 -2.84 -17.99
C ALA A 45 22.17 -1.64 -18.32
N TRP A 46 21.06 -1.88 -19.01
CA TRP A 46 20.09 -0.88 -19.44
C TRP A 46 18.93 -0.69 -18.44
N GLN A 47 18.93 -1.42 -17.32
CA GLN A 47 17.97 -1.18 -16.22
C GLN A 47 18.29 0.12 -15.46
N ASP A 48 19.52 0.62 -15.57
CA ASP A 48 19.95 1.88 -14.95
C ASP A 48 19.51 3.09 -15.80
N SER A 49 18.67 3.94 -15.20
CA SER A 49 18.17 5.18 -15.83
C SER A 49 19.28 6.16 -16.21
N GLN A 50 20.40 6.16 -15.48
CA GLN A 50 21.53 7.05 -15.76
C GLN A 50 22.30 6.59 -17.01
N ARG A 51 22.49 5.27 -17.19
CA ARG A 51 23.08 4.71 -18.42
C ARG A 51 22.22 4.93 -19.66
N LEU A 52 20.90 4.84 -19.54
CA LEU A 52 19.97 5.16 -20.63
C LEU A 52 20.09 6.62 -21.09
N ALA A 53 20.36 7.54 -20.16
CA ALA A 53 20.55 8.95 -20.46
C ALA A 53 21.89 9.23 -21.15
N ASP A 54 22.97 8.59 -20.67
CA ASP A 54 24.34 8.80 -21.15
C ASP A 54 24.65 8.05 -22.48
N ALA A 55 23.87 7.01 -22.82
CA ALA A 55 24.04 6.26 -24.06
C ALA A 55 23.73 7.09 -25.31
N SER A 56 24.50 6.86 -26.38
CA SER A 56 24.26 7.47 -27.69
C SER A 56 22.95 6.97 -28.32
N ALA A 57 22.43 7.73 -29.30
CA ALA A 57 21.24 7.30 -30.04
C ALA A 57 21.47 5.95 -30.76
N ASP A 58 22.66 5.78 -31.35
CA ASP A 58 23.10 4.57 -32.06
C ASP A 58 23.11 3.35 -31.14
N GLU A 59 23.62 3.47 -29.91
CA GLU A 59 23.63 2.38 -28.92
C GLU A 59 22.21 1.99 -28.49
N ARG A 60 21.36 2.98 -28.17
CA ARG A 60 19.97 2.75 -27.76
C ARG A 60 19.15 2.07 -28.85
N VAL A 61 19.28 2.52 -30.09
CA VAL A 61 18.57 1.94 -31.24
C VAL A 61 19.09 0.54 -31.53
N THR A 62 20.41 0.31 -31.46
CA THR A 62 20.98 -1.03 -31.64
C THR A 62 20.47 -2.01 -30.59
N ALA A 63 20.40 -1.60 -29.32
CA ALA A 63 19.84 -2.42 -28.25
C ALA A 63 18.34 -2.72 -28.46
N ALA A 64 17.54 -1.69 -28.79
CA ALA A 64 16.11 -1.85 -29.01
C ALA A 64 15.79 -2.79 -30.18
N VAL A 65 16.48 -2.64 -31.32
CA VAL A 65 16.29 -3.50 -32.50
C VAL A 65 16.70 -4.94 -32.19
N ARG A 66 17.77 -5.13 -31.43
CA ARG A 66 18.22 -6.47 -31.01
C ARG A 66 17.18 -7.17 -30.14
N VAL A 67 16.69 -6.52 -29.09
CA VAL A 67 15.63 -7.08 -28.21
C VAL A 67 14.38 -7.41 -29.01
N PHE A 68 14.01 -6.54 -29.94
CA PHE A 68 12.86 -6.75 -30.80
C PHE A 68 13.02 -7.97 -31.72
N LEU A 69 14.18 -8.12 -32.37
CA LEU A 69 14.47 -9.30 -33.20
C LEU A 69 14.54 -10.60 -32.40
N GLU A 70 15.08 -10.56 -31.17
CA GLU A 70 15.08 -11.71 -30.26
C GLU A 70 13.64 -12.11 -29.89
N ARG A 71 12.77 -11.14 -29.59
CA ARG A 71 11.34 -11.39 -29.33
C ARG A 71 10.61 -11.96 -30.54
N LEU A 72 10.89 -11.43 -31.74
CA LEU A 72 10.33 -11.98 -32.99
C LEU A 72 10.78 -13.42 -33.26
N LYS A 73 12.05 -13.74 -32.98
CA LYS A 73 12.55 -15.13 -33.08
C LYS A 73 11.83 -16.06 -32.10
N GLN A 74 11.56 -15.61 -30.88
CA GLN A 74 10.86 -16.39 -29.86
C GLN A 74 9.37 -16.59 -30.17
N SER A 75 8.72 -15.63 -30.84
CA SER A 75 7.28 -15.73 -31.19
C SER A 75 7.01 -16.68 -32.36
N GLY A 76 8.02 -17.00 -33.17
CA GLY A 76 7.90 -17.91 -34.33
C GLY A 76 6.99 -17.39 -35.44
N GLN A 77 6.56 -16.12 -35.38
CA GLN A 77 5.72 -15.50 -36.39
C GLN A 77 6.54 -15.14 -37.63
N GLN A 78 6.03 -15.49 -38.81
CA GLN A 78 6.62 -15.09 -40.07
C GLN A 78 6.27 -13.62 -40.33
N VAL A 79 7.22 -12.72 -40.06
CA VAL A 79 7.04 -11.28 -40.25
C VAL A 79 7.40 -10.91 -41.68
N GLU A 80 6.39 -10.59 -42.49
CA GLU A 80 6.59 -10.13 -43.88
C GLU A 80 7.05 -8.66 -43.95
N LYS A 81 6.68 -7.83 -42.95
CA LYS A 81 7.05 -6.42 -42.89
C LYS A 81 7.13 -5.90 -41.46
N LEU A 82 8.21 -5.19 -41.15
CA LEU A 82 8.33 -4.37 -39.94
C LEU A 82 7.51 -3.09 -40.16
N ASP A 83 6.25 -3.12 -39.73
CA ASP A 83 5.38 -1.95 -39.73
C ASP A 83 5.13 -1.46 -38.30
N LYS A 84 4.80 -0.17 -38.17
CA LYS A 84 4.47 0.47 -36.89
C LYS A 84 3.43 -0.33 -36.09
N THR A 85 2.45 -0.92 -36.78
CA THR A 85 1.40 -1.76 -36.19
C THR A 85 1.93 -2.97 -35.44
N LEU A 86 3.03 -3.58 -35.91
CA LEU A 86 3.64 -4.73 -35.27
C LEU A 86 4.39 -4.33 -34.01
N LEU A 87 5.06 -3.17 -34.03
CA LEU A 87 5.69 -2.57 -32.85
C LEU A 87 4.64 -2.20 -31.80
N ASP A 88 3.58 -1.51 -32.20
CA ASP A 88 2.47 -1.13 -31.31
C ASP A 88 1.81 -2.38 -30.68
N HIS A 89 1.69 -3.49 -31.44
CA HIS A 89 1.19 -4.76 -30.91
C HIS A 89 2.10 -5.36 -29.82
N HIS A 90 3.43 -5.35 -30.02
CA HIS A 90 4.37 -5.87 -29.03
C HIS A 90 4.44 -4.98 -27.79
N ILE A 91 4.35 -3.65 -27.96
CA ILE A 91 4.25 -2.71 -26.84
C ILE A 91 2.98 -3.00 -26.04
N ALA A 92 1.82 -3.16 -26.70
CA ALA A 92 0.57 -3.47 -26.02
C ALA A 92 0.62 -4.81 -25.27
N GLU A 93 1.33 -5.81 -25.78
CA GLU A 93 1.51 -7.09 -25.09
C GLU A 93 2.43 -6.95 -23.87
N LEU A 94 3.50 -6.16 -23.96
CA LEU A 94 4.35 -5.82 -22.81
C LEU A 94 3.56 -5.05 -21.75
N ASP A 95 2.81 -4.03 -22.16
CA ASP A 95 1.95 -3.25 -21.26
C ASP A 95 0.94 -4.18 -20.57
N ARG A 96 0.33 -5.09 -21.30
CA ARG A 96 -0.59 -6.10 -20.73
C ARG A 96 0.11 -6.98 -19.69
N GLN A 97 1.34 -7.42 -19.94
CA GLN A 97 2.10 -8.23 -18.98
C GLN A 97 2.47 -7.43 -17.72
N ILE A 98 2.94 -6.18 -17.90
CA ILE A 98 3.27 -5.27 -16.80
C ILE A 98 2.02 -4.95 -15.97
N SER A 99 0.91 -4.59 -16.62
CA SER A 99 -0.36 -4.30 -15.96
C SER A 99 -0.86 -5.50 -15.17
N ARG A 100 -0.81 -6.73 -15.70
CA ARG A 100 -1.20 -7.93 -14.96
C ARG A 100 -0.35 -8.16 -13.71
N GLN A 101 0.96 -7.94 -13.82
CA GLN A 101 1.86 -8.09 -12.68
C GLN A 101 1.59 -7.01 -11.64
N LEU A 102 1.45 -5.76 -12.07
CA LEU A 102 1.14 -4.63 -11.21
C LEU A 102 -0.22 -4.82 -10.52
N ASP A 103 -1.24 -5.24 -11.26
CA ASP A 103 -2.57 -5.55 -10.72
C ASP A 103 -2.47 -6.62 -9.63
N THR A 104 -1.65 -7.66 -9.82
CA THR A 104 -1.47 -8.71 -8.80
C THR A 104 -0.87 -8.13 -7.52
N VAL A 105 0.11 -7.23 -7.63
CA VAL A 105 0.74 -6.58 -6.48
C VAL A 105 -0.22 -5.60 -5.80
N MET A 106 -0.88 -4.73 -6.57
CA MET A 106 -1.79 -3.70 -6.04
C MET A 106 -3.06 -4.29 -5.42
N HIS A 107 -3.52 -5.45 -5.88
CA HIS A 107 -4.68 -6.15 -5.32
C HIS A 107 -4.31 -7.17 -4.24
N HIS A 108 -3.05 -7.21 -3.81
CA HIS A 108 -2.66 -8.04 -2.68
C HIS A 108 -3.28 -7.49 -1.38
N PRO A 109 -3.97 -8.31 -0.54
CA PRO A 109 -4.68 -7.83 0.64
C PRO A 109 -3.82 -7.03 1.61
N GLU A 110 -2.58 -7.47 1.85
CA GLU A 110 -1.65 -6.77 2.74
C GLU A 110 -1.24 -5.40 2.18
N PHE A 111 -1.05 -5.30 0.85
CA PHE A 111 -0.71 -4.05 0.21
C PHE A 111 -1.89 -3.07 0.29
N GLN A 112 -3.10 -3.54 -0.03
CA GLN A 112 -4.30 -2.72 0.06
C GLN A 112 -4.58 -2.23 1.47
N GLN A 113 -4.31 -3.05 2.49
CA GLN A 113 -4.46 -2.63 3.89
C GLN A 113 -3.55 -1.44 4.21
N VAL A 114 -2.25 -1.55 3.90
CA VAL A 114 -1.28 -0.48 4.13
C VAL A 114 -1.59 0.74 3.26
N GLU A 115 -1.92 0.54 1.99
CA GLU A 115 -2.27 1.61 1.06
C GLU A 115 -3.53 2.37 1.53
N SER A 116 -4.56 1.67 1.99
CA SER A 116 -5.80 2.29 2.49
C SER A 116 -5.55 3.16 3.71
N LEU A 117 -4.69 2.70 4.64
CA LEU A 117 -4.26 3.45 5.82
C LEU A 117 -3.57 4.77 5.42
N TRP A 118 -2.53 4.68 4.57
CA TRP A 118 -1.75 5.85 4.17
C TRP A 118 -2.53 6.80 3.27
N ARG A 119 -3.40 6.29 2.39
CA ARG A 119 -4.31 7.13 1.60
C ARG A 119 -5.34 7.83 2.48
N GLY A 120 -5.87 7.15 3.49
CA GLY A 120 -6.77 7.74 4.48
C GLY A 120 -6.09 8.86 5.27
N LEU A 121 -4.87 8.62 5.76
CA LEU A 121 -4.07 9.64 6.44
C LEU A 121 -3.76 10.83 5.51
N LYS A 122 -3.34 10.55 4.27
CA LYS A 122 -3.08 11.61 3.28
C LYS A 122 -4.33 12.45 3.02
N HIS A 123 -5.50 11.82 2.95
CA HIS A 123 -6.78 12.50 2.79
C HIS A 123 -7.08 13.44 3.97
N LEU A 124 -6.83 12.99 5.21
CA LEU A 124 -6.99 13.79 6.41
C LEU A 124 -6.07 15.02 6.40
N VAL A 125 -4.78 14.79 6.11
CA VAL A 125 -3.77 15.86 6.05
C VAL A 125 -4.11 16.88 4.96
N ASP A 126 -4.48 16.44 3.76
CA ASP A 126 -4.77 17.33 2.63
C ASP A 126 -5.98 18.22 2.83
N ARG A 127 -6.93 17.79 3.66
CA ARG A 127 -8.15 18.56 3.95
C ARG A 127 -8.07 19.38 5.22
N THR A 128 -7.00 19.26 5.98
CA THR A 128 -6.81 20.01 7.22
C THR A 128 -6.08 21.32 6.94
N ASP A 129 -6.68 22.47 7.27
CA ASP A 129 -5.99 23.75 7.21
C ASP A 129 -5.11 23.96 8.44
N TYR A 130 -3.84 23.54 8.35
CA TYR A 130 -2.84 23.70 9.41
C TYR A 130 -2.54 25.16 9.78
N ARG A 131 -3.01 26.16 9.00
CA ARG A 131 -2.89 27.57 9.38
C ARG A 131 -3.84 27.96 10.52
N GLN A 132 -4.86 27.15 10.79
CA GLN A 132 -5.84 27.36 11.86
C GLN A 132 -5.39 26.78 13.21
N ASN A 133 -4.08 26.67 13.46
CA ASN A 133 -3.51 26.11 14.69
C ASN A 133 -3.99 24.68 14.99
N VAL A 134 -4.01 23.84 13.95
CA VAL A 134 -4.28 22.40 14.08
C VAL A 134 -2.96 21.66 14.03
N ARG A 135 -2.80 20.64 14.88
CA ARG A 135 -1.67 19.71 14.86
C ARG A 135 -2.19 18.30 14.73
N THR A 136 -1.49 17.48 13.94
CA THR A 136 -1.81 16.06 13.77
C THR A 136 -0.60 15.26 14.22
N GLU A 137 -0.82 14.33 15.14
CA GLU A 137 0.19 13.40 15.61
C GLU A 137 -0.17 11.99 15.15
N ILE A 138 0.86 11.20 14.86
CA ILE A 138 0.70 9.84 14.34
C ILE A 138 1.34 8.90 15.35
N LEU A 139 0.54 7.98 15.87
CA LEU A 139 0.99 6.88 16.72
C LEU A 139 0.79 5.58 15.93
N ASP A 140 1.90 4.93 15.59
CA ASP A 140 1.88 3.62 14.93
C ASP A 140 1.78 2.52 15.98
N ILE A 141 0.63 1.85 16.03
CA ILE A 141 0.35 0.75 16.94
C ILE A 141 -0.62 -0.22 16.29
N ALA A 142 -0.33 -1.52 16.37
CA ALA A 142 -1.26 -2.54 15.92
C ALA A 142 -2.40 -2.69 16.95
N LYS A 143 -3.61 -3.00 16.47
CA LYS A 143 -4.77 -3.19 17.35
C LYS A 143 -4.54 -4.26 18.43
N GLU A 144 -3.82 -5.32 18.06
CA GLU A 144 -3.47 -6.42 18.96
C GLU A 144 -2.48 -5.96 20.04
N ASP A 145 -1.48 -5.15 19.68
CA ASP A 145 -0.51 -4.62 20.64
C ASP A 145 -1.18 -3.65 21.62
N LEU A 146 -2.11 -2.82 21.14
CA LEU A 146 -2.91 -1.96 22.01
C LEU A 146 -3.77 -2.77 22.99
N ARG A 147 -4.32 -3.90 22.54
CA ARG A 147 -5.05 -4.81 23.42
C ARG A 147 -4.12 -5.41 24.47
N GLN A 148 -2.97 -5.91 24.06
CA GLN A 148 -1.99 -6.51 24.96
C GLN A 148 -1.51 -5.51 26.00
N ASP A 149 -1.27 -4.25 25.61
CA ASP A 149 -0.91 -3.16 26.54
C ASP A 149 -1.94 -2.97 27.67
N PHE A 150 -3.24 -3.00 27.33
CA PHE A 150 -4.29 -2.94 28.34
C PHE A 150 -4.42 -4.19 29.20
N GLU A 151 -4.06 -5.37 28.69
CA GLU A 151 -4.07 -6.62 29.46
C GLU A 151 -2.87 -6.73 30.41
N ASP A 152 -1.72 -6.22 29.98
CA ASP A 152 -0.47 -6.20 30.77
C ASP A 152 -0.50 -5.13 31.85
N ALA A 153 -1.20 -4.01 31.62
CA ALA A 153 -1.34 -2.93 32.58
C ALA A 153 -2.25 -3.35 33.76
N PRO A 154 -1.77 -3.32 35.02
CA PRO A 154 -2.61 -3.63 36.20
C PRO A 154 -3.80 -2.68 36.35
N GLU A 155 -3.62 -1.43 35.93
CA GLU A 155 -4.62 -0.38 35.94
C GLU A 155 -4.52 0.43 34.64
N ILE A 156 -5.65 0.97 34.18
CA ILE A 156 -5.73 1.74 32.92
C ILE A 156 -4.80 2.96 32.92
N ILE A 157 -4.60 3.60 34.08
CA ILE A 157 -3.70 4.75 34.23
C ILE A 157 -2.21 4.40 33.96
N GLN A 158 -1.88 3.11 33.95
CA GLN A 158 -0.53 2.59 33.68
C GLN A 158 -0.38 2.09 32.24
N SER A 159 -1.44 2.15 31.42
CA SER A 159 -1.39 1.80 30.01
C SER A 159 -0.59 2.81 29.19
N GLY A 160 0.01 2.36 28.09
CA GLY A 160 0.74 3.21 27.16
C GLY A 160 -0.15 4.29 26.54
N LEU A 161 -1.39 3.95 26.18
CA LEU A 161 -2.32 4.94 25.61
C LEU A 161 -2.64 6.07 26.61
N TYR A 162 -2.84 5.73 27.88
CA TYR A 162 -3.06 6.74 28.93
C TYR A 162 -1.83 7.63 29.10
N TRP A 163 -0.63 7.05 29.06
CA TRP A 163 0.60 7.83 29.15
C TRP A 163 0.73 8.84 28.00
N HIS A 164 0.52 8.42 26.76
CA HIS A 164 0.64 9.28 25.58
C HIS A 164 -0.39 10.41 25.55
N THR A 165 -1.61 10.15 26.02
CA THR A 165 -2.74 11.08 25.83
C THR A 165 -3.00 11.94 27.05
N TYR A 166 -2.89 11.36 28.25
CA TYR A 166 -3.13 12.05 29.51
C TYR A 166 -1.84 12.56 30.14
N THR A 167 -0.88 11.68 30.43
CA THR A 167 0.30 12.06 31.23
C THR A 167 1.24 13.00 30.47
N ALA A 168 1.57 12.67 29.22
CA ALA A 168 2.53 13.42 28.41
C ALA A 168 2.00 14.80 27.98
N GLU A 169 0.69 14.91 27.75
CA GLU A 169 0.07 16.11 27.18
C GLU A 169 -0.85 16.82 28.17
N TYR A 170 -1.92 16.16 28.65
CA TYR A 170 -2.96 16.79 29.46
C TYR A 170 -2.49 17.20 30.87
N ASP A 171 -1.71 16.36 31.55
CA ASP A 171 -1.24 16.60 32.93
C ASP A 171 0.14 17.28 32.99
N THR A 172 0.75 17.55 31.83
CA THR A 172 2.08 18.18 31.75
C THR A 172 1.95 19.70 31.57
N PRO A 173 2.58 20.52 32.44
CA PRO A 173 2.57 21.97 32.28
C PRO A 173 3.17 22.42 30.94
N GLY A 174 2.35 23.06 30.10
CA GLY A 174 2.74 23.50 28.76
C GLY A 174 2.60 22.43 27.67
N GLY A 175 1.99 21.28 27.96
CA GLY A 175 1.59 20.29 26.96
C GLY A 175 0.43 20.77 26.08
N GLU A 176 0.21 20.07 24.97
CA GLU A 176 -0.84 20.36 24.01
C GLU A 176 -1.87 19.21 24.06
N PRO A 177 -2.98 19.34 24.82
CA PRO A 177 -3.89 18.24 25.05
C PRO A 177 -4.50 17.72 23.74
N VAL A 178 -4.55 16.40 23.61
CA VAL A 178 -5.09 15.73 22.41
C VAL A 178 -6.58 16.00 22.31
N GLY A 179 -7.01 16.64 21.22
CA GLY A 179 -8.42 17.02 21.02
C GLY A 179 -9.33 15.88 20.60
N ALA A 180 -8.82 14.89 19.87
CA ALA A 180 -9.52 13.68 19.45
C ALA A 180 -8.51 12.62 19.02
N VAL A 181 -8.83 11.34 19.22
CA VAL A 181 -8.06 10.23 18.64
C VAL A 181 -8.89 9.61 17.51
N ILE A 182 -8.26 9.45 16.36
CA ILE A 182 -8.85 8.80 15.20
C ILE A 182 -8.10 7.48 15.00
N SER A 183 -8.83 6.37 15.12
CA SER A 183 -8.28 5.05 14.85
C SER A 183 -8.61 4.61 13.43
N SER A 184 -7.69 3.85 12.84
CA SER A 184 -7.89 3.13 11.58
C SER A 184 -8.37 1.70 11.80
N TYR A 185 -8.82 1.37 13.02
CA TYR A 185 -9.25 0.03 13.37
C TYR A 185 -10.70 -0.20 13.00
N GLU A 186 -10.98 -1.42 12.55
CA GLU A 186 -12.33 -1.93 12.45
C GLU A 186 -12.65 -2.75 13.71
N PHE A 187 -13.70 -2.34 14.42
CA PHE A 187 -14.23 -3.04 15.58
C PHE A 187 -15.37 -3.98 15.19
N ASP A 188 -15.46 -5.12 15.86
CA ASP A 188 -16.52 -6.11 15.76
C ASP A 188 -17.30 -6.26 17.08
N ALA A 189 -18.34 -7.11 17.07
CA ALA A 189 -19.18 -7.35 18.25
C ALA A 189 -18.59 -8.40 19.20
N SER A 190 -17.33 -8.80 19.01
CA SER A 190 -16.68 -9.84 19.82
C SER A 190 -16.41 -9.35 21.24
N ALA A 191 -16.22 -10.30 22.16
CA ALA A 191 -15.88 -9.99 23.54
C ALA A 191 -14.57 -9.20 23.68
N GLN A 192 -13.61 -9.44 22.79
CA GLN A 192 -12.28 -8.84 22.83
C GLN A 192 -12.35 -7.37 22.42
N ASP A 193 -13.03 -7.07 21.31
CA ASP A 193 -13.22 -5.70 20.85
C ASP A 193 -14.07 -4.88 21.81
N MET A 194 -15.10 -5.50 22.40
CA MET A 194 -15.91 -4.83 23.43
C MET A 194 -15.11 -4.50 24.69
N ALA A 195 -14.17 -5.35 25.09
CA ALA A 195 -13.29 -5.08 26.22
C ALA A 195 -12.29 -3.96 25.89
N LEU A 196 -11.72 -3.99 24.69
CA LEU A 196 -10.82 -2.95 24.20
C LEU A 196 -11.53 -1.58 24.14
N LEU A 197 -12.71 -1.49 23.53
CA LEU A 197 -13.52 -0.27 23.47
C LEU A 197 -13.82 0.28 24.86
N ARG A 198 -14.12 -0.59 25.83
CA ARG A 198 -14.35 -0.18 27.23
C ARG A 198 -13.11 0.37 27.92
N ASN A 199 -11.93 -0.15 27.62
CA ASN A 199 -10.69 0.39 28.17
C ASN A 199 -10.34 1.74 27.52
N ILE A 200 -10.48 1.83 26.20
CA ILE A 200 -10.31 3.08 25.45
C ILE A 200 -11.29 4.15 25.95
N SER A 201 -12.58 3.82 26.15
CA SER A 201 -13.59 4.79 26.59
C SER A 201 -13.23 5.42 27.94
N LYS A 202 -12.64 4.65 28.86
CA LYS A 202 -12.17 5.15 30.14
C LYS A 202 -10.97 6.10 30.00
N VAL A 203 -10.01 5.79 29.12
CA VAL A 203 -8.89 6.69 28.82
C VAL A 203 -9.40 7.98 28.19
N SER A 204 -10.29 7.87 27.18
CA SER A 204 -10.95 8.99 26.52
C SER A 204 -11.74 9.87 27.48
N ALA A 205 -12.49 9.26 28.42
CA ALA A 205 -13.23 9.99 29.44
C ALA A 205 -12.29 10.74 30.40
N ALA A 206 -11.17 10.12 30.81
CA ALA A 206 -10.18 10.74 31.69
C ALA A 206 -9.45 11.92 31.01
N ALA A 207 -9.08 11.78 29.75
CA ALA A 207 -8.37 12.82 28.98
C ALA A 207 -9.29 13.84 28.28
N HIS A 208 -10.62 13.74 28.47
CA HIS A 208 -11.63 14.55 27.77
C HIS A 208 -11.48 14.56 26.24
N MET A 209 -11.10 13.41 25.70
CA MET A 209 -10.68 13.28 24.31
C MET A 209 -11.52 12.19 23.63
N PRO A 210 -12.44 12.56 22.72
CA PRO A 210 -13.26 11.59 22.03
C PRO A 210 -12.41 10.67 21.15
N PHE A 211 -12.71 9.37 21.20
CA PHE A 211 -12.11 8.38 20.32
C PHE A 211 -13.07 8.01 19.19
N ILE A 212 -12.56 8.09 17.97
CA ILE A 212 -13.30 7.84 16.75
C ILE A 212 -12.77 6.54 16.14
N GLY A 213 -13.66 5.57 15.96
CA GLY A 213 -13.34 4.29 15.32
C GLY A 213 -14.36 3.92 14.25
N ALA A 214 -14.06 2.85 13.50
CA ALA A 214 -14.97 2.30 12.52
C ALA A 214 -15.45 0.91 12.95
N VAL A 215 -16.68 0.56 12.58
CA VAL A 215 -17.20 -0.80 12.71
C VAL A 215 -17.23 -1.49 11.35
N GLY A 216 -16.70 -2.71 11.28
CA GLY A 216 -16.68 -3.50 10.04
C GLY A 216 -17.96 -4.31 9.83
N PRO A 217 -18.10 -5.02 8.69
CA PRO A 217 -19.26 -5.89 8.44
C PRO A 217 -19.40 -7.01 9.48
N LYS A 218 -18.28 -7.46 10.05
CA LYS A 218 -18.25 -8.45 11.13
C LYS A 218 -18.94 -7.98 12.41
N PHE A 219 -18.98 -6.67 12.67
CA PHE A 219 -19.79 -6.11 13.75
C PHE A 219 -21.27 -6.48 13.62
N PHE A 220 -21.75 -6.52 12.38
CA PHE A 220 -23.11 -6.91 12.03
C PHE A 220 -23.28 -8.42 11.83
N LEU A 221 -22.26 -9.23 12.16
CA LEU A 221 -22.24 -10.68 11.90
C LEU A 221 -22.42 -11.01 10.41
N LYS A 222 -21.85 -10.15 9.55
CA LYS A 222 -21.86 -10.25 8.08
C LYS A 222 -20.45 -10.32 7.52
N ASP A 223 -20.32 -10.90 6.33
CA ASP A 223 -19.04 -11.01 5.62
C ASP A 223 -18.76 -9.79 4.73
N SER A 224 -19.79 -9.03 4.35
CA SER A 224 -19.68 -7.85 3.48
C SER A 224 -20.60 -6.71 3.89
N MET A 225 -20.23 -5.48 3.51
CA MET A 225 -21.06 -4.30 3.75
C MET A 225 -22.34 -4.30 2.92
N GLU A 226 -22.37 -5.01 1.80
CA GLU A 226 -23.57 -5.20 0.98
C GLU A 226 -24.66 -5.97 1.76
N GLU A 227 -24.25 -7.00 2.51
CA GLU A 227 -25.17 -7.74 3.38
C GLU A 227 -25.65 -6.92 4.57
N VAL A 228 -24.83 -6.00 5.07
CA VAL A 228 -25.24 -5.04 6.11
C VAL A 228 -26.31 -4.11 5.57
N ALA A 229 -26.15 -3.58 4.35
CA ALA A 229 -27.14 -2.74 3.70
C ALA A 229 -28.47 -3.45 3.43
N ALA A 230 -28.46 -4.79 3.34
CA ALA A 230 -29.67 -5.59 3.17
C ALA A 230 -30.49 -5.78 4.48
N ILE A 231 -29.97 -5.35 5.64
CA ILE A 231 -30.67 -5.43 6.93
C ILE A 231 -31.82 -4.41 6.93
N LYS A 232 -33.06 -4.90 6.89
CA LYS A 232 -34.26 -4.04 6.81
C LYS A 232 -34.52 -3.21 8.07
N ASP A 233 -34.19 -3.75 9.23
CA ASP A 233 -34.42 -3.11 10.51
C ASP A 233 -33.21 -3.33 11.42
N ILE A 234 -32.38 -2.31 11.52
CA ILE A 234 -31.15 -2.33 12.30
C ILE A 234 -31.42 -2.23 13.81
N GLY A 235 -32.54 -1.61 14.20
CA GLY A 235 -32.91 -1.47 15.61
C GLY A 235 -33.21 -2.82 16.23
N ASN A 236 -34.14 -3.55 15.61
CA ASN A 236 -34.44 -4.93 16.00
C ASN A 236 -33.24 -5.88 15.82
N TYR A 237 -32.29 -5.56 14.92
CA TYR A 237 -31.09 -6.34 14.74
C TYR A 237 -30.18 -6.33 15.98
N PHE A 238 -30.06 -5.19 16.65
CA PHE A 238 -29.26 -5.05 17.87
C PHE A 238 -29.94 -5.61 19.14
N ASP A 239 -31.21 -6.04 19.03
CA ASP A 239 -31.90 -6.68 20.15
C ASP A 239 -31.48 -8.13 20.38
N ARG A 240 -30.76 -8.72 19.44
CA ARG A 240 -30.27 -10.11 19.51
C ARG A 240 -29.28 -10.32 20.68
N ALA A 241 -29.14 -11.58 21.09
CA ALA A 241 -28.34 -11.96 22.25
C ALA A 241 -26.85 -11.67 22.08
N GLU A 242 -26.36 -11.72 20.84
CA GLU A 242 -24.98 -11.44 20.45
C GLU A 242 -24.56 -10.01 20.83
N TYR A 243 -25.50 -9.07 20.87
CA TYR A 243 -25.26 -7.67 21.21
C TYR A 243 -25.46 -7.32 22.68
N ILE A 244 -25.64 -8.29 23.58
CA ILE A 244 -25.80 -8.01 25.02
C ILE A 244 -24.60 -7.23 25.57
N LYS A 245 -23.38 -7.61 25.19
CA LYS A 245 -22.15 -6.91 25.62
C LYS A 245 -22.05 -5.51 25.05
N TRP A 246 -22.44 -5.34 23.79
CA TRP A 246 -22.52 -4.04 23.12
C TRP A 246 -23.52 -3.11 23.81
N LYS A 247 -24.75 -3.59 24.06
CA LYS A 247 -25.78 -2.81 24.78
C LYS A 247 -25.32 -2.43 26.18
N SER A 248 -24.79 -3.40 26.93
CA SER A 248 -24.22 -3.13 28.26
C SER A 248 -23.08 -2.13 28.24
N PHE A 249 -22.32 -2.03 27.15
CA PHE A 249 -21.29 -1.00 26.99
C PHE A 249 -21.92 0.38 26.73
N ARG A 250 -22.92 0.47 25.83
CA ARG A 250 -23.64 1.72 25.55
C ARG A 250 -24.38 2.31 26.75
N ASP A 251 -24.77 1.47 27.70
CA ASP A 251 -25.43 1.89 28.93
C ASP A 251 -24.44 2.47 29.97
N THR A 252 -23.13 2.40 29.72
CA THR A 252 -22.12 3.03 30.59
C THR A 252 -21.99 4.53 30.34
N ASP A 253 -21.71 5.31 31.39
CA ASP A 253 -21.53 6.77 31.27
C ASP A 253 -20.36 7.16 30.35
N ASP A 254 -19.32 6.32 30.26
CA ASP A 254 -18.11 6.55 29.47
C ASP A 254 -18.30 6.34 27.97
N ASP A 255 -19.40 5.72 27.52
CA ASP A 255 -19.68 5.47 26.10
C ASP A 255 -19.76 6.77 25.28
N ARG A 256 -20.15 7.88 25.93
CA ARG A 256 -20.25 9.21 25.29
C ARG A 256 -18.91 9.74 24.79
N ALA A 257 -17.80 9.20 25.30
CA ALA A 257 -16.47 9.55 24.85
C ALA A 257 -16.05 8.80 23.58
N LEU A 258 -16.86 7.86 23.07
CA LEU A 258 -16.63 7.20 21.80
C LEU A 258 -17.60 7.70 20.72
N LEU A 259 -17.10 7.85 19.51
CA LEU A 259 -17.89 8.01 18.29
C LEU A 259 -17.58 6.82 17.37
N TYR A 260 -18.61 6.03 17.07
CA TYR A 260 -18.55 4.81 16.27
C TYR A 260 -19.65 4.80 15.21
#